data_AF-A0A528EKD4-F1
#
_entry.id   AF-A0A528EKD4-F1
#
_cell.length_a   1.000
_cell.length_b   1.000
_cell.length_c   1.000
_cell.angle_alpha   90.00
_cell.angle_beta   90.00
_cell.angle_gamma   90.00
#
_symmetry.space_group_name_H-M   'P 1'
#
loop_
_entity.id
_entity.type
_entity.pdbx_description
1 polymer ?
#
loop_
_entity_poly.entity_id
_entity_poly.type
_entity_poly.pdbx_seq_one_letter_code
_entity_poly.pdbx_strand_id
1 'polypeptide(L)'
;TLSYSPILTIACRANGEPRWSEWLQLNDAVSASRTITVSVTVDKASKVNESWSVGARGRRLVRDGADGIRRLVSADRLQLSWRFGLLSGRGEADFDLA
;
A
#
# COMPACT_ATOMS: atom_id res chain seq x y z
N THR A 1 -16.83 15.07 1.16
CA THR A 1 -15.91 13.90 1.16
C THR A 1 -14.50 14.41 1.33
N LEU A 2 -13.78 14.05 2.40
CA LEU A 2 -12.34 14.33 2.44
C LEU A 2 -11.69 13.46 1.35
N SER A 3 -11.10 14.10 0.34
CA SER A 3 -10.23 13.43 -0.60
C SER A 3 -8.85 13.35 0.07
N TYR A 4 -8.37 12.13 0.30
CA TYR A 4 -7.08 11.87 0.93
C TYR A 4 -6.13 11.31 -0.13
N SER A 5 -5.00 11.97 -0.35
CA SER A 5 -3.91 11.44 -1.19
C SER A 5 -2.84 10.83 -0.29
N PRO A 6 -2.82 9.50 -0.11
CA PRO A 6 -1.79 8.87 0.71
C PRO A 6 -0.43 8.92 -0.01
N ILE A 7 0.66 8.86 0.77
CA ILE A 7 2.00 8.71 0.21
C ILE A 7 2.33 7.23 0.14
N LEU A 8 2.59 6.73 -1.07
CA LEU A 8 3.16 5.41 -1.31
C LEU A 8 4.68 5.50 -1.19
N THR A 9 5.28 4.59 -0.44
CA THR A 9 6.74 4.46 -0.35
C THR A 9 7.14 3.03 -0.68
N ILE A 10 8.07 2.88 -1.62
CA ILE A 10 8.76 1.62 -1.90
C ILE A 10 10.13 1.70 -1.25
N ALA A 11 10.45 0.73 -0.39
CA ALA A 11 11.71 0.70 0.32
C ALA A 11 12.38 -0.67 0.23
N CYS A 12 13.69 -0.66 -0.03
CA CYS A 12 14.57 -1.79 0.18
C CYS A 12 15.45 -1.52 1.40
N ARG A 13 15.35 -2.36 2.43
CA ARG A 13 16.27 -2.30 3.57
C ARG A 13 17.45 -3.24 3.30
N ALA A 14 18.66 -2.68 3.27
CA ALA A 14 19.90 -3.39 2.94
C ALA A 14 20.65 -3.96 4.16
N ASN A 15 20.16 -3.76 5.38
CA ASN A 15 20.80 -4.29 6.59
C ASN A 15 20.50 -5.80 6.71
N GLY A 16 21.27 -6.63 6.00
CA GLY A 16 21.09 -8.08 5.89
C GLY A 16 20.57 -8.48 4.51
N GLU A 17 19.80 -9.57 4.44
CA GLU A 17 19.10 -9.97 3.21
C GLU A 17 18.18 -8.83 2.74
N PRO A 18 18.21 -8.41 1.46
CA PRO A 18 17.38 -7.32 0.96
C PRO A 18 15.89 -7.57 1.25
N ARG A 19 15.28 -6.67 2.03
CA ARG A 19 13.84 -6.73 2.34
C ARG A 19 13.12 -5.57 1.69
N TRP A 20 12.37 -5.91 0.65
CA TRP A 20 11.46 -5.00 -0.04
C TRP A 20 10.14 -4.87 0.71
N SER A 21 9.58 -3.66 0.69
CA SER A 21 8.27 -3.38 1.26
C SER A 21 7.59 -2.17 0.61
N GLU A 22 6.26 -2.22 0.54
CA GLU A 22 5.38 -1.13 0.11
C GLU A 22 4.65 -0.56 1.33
N TRP A 23 4.75 0.74 1.57
CA TRP A 23 4.07 1.40 2.69
C TRP A 23 3.10 2.46 2.20
N LEU A 24 1.94 2.49 2.83
CA LEU A 24 0.96 3.56 2.68
C LEU A 24 0.91 4.38 3.97
N GLN A 25 1.30 5.65 3.91
CA GLN A 25 1.18 6.55 5.05
C GLN A 25 -0.25 7.10 5.14
N LEU A 26 -0.87 6.93 6.30
CA LEU A 26 -2.22 7.42 6.62
C LEU A 26 -2.12 8.69 7.47
N ASN A 27 -3.06 9.61 7.27
CA ASN A 27 -3.18 10.82 8.08
C ASN A 27 -3.80 10.53 9.45
N ASP A 28 -4.80 9.65 9.49
CA ASP A 28 -5.49 9.25 10.72
C ASP A 28 -5.06 7.85 11.16
N ALA A 29 -4.97 7.66 12.47
CA ALA A 29 -4.63 6.37 13.04
C ALA A 29 -5.82 5.41 12.90
N VAL A 30 -5.52 4.18 12.52
CA VAL A 30 -6.51 3.12 12.40
C VAL A 30 -6.54 2.31 13.69
N SER A 31 -7.72 2.20 14.31
CA SER A 31 -7.99 1.24 15.38
C SER A 31 -8.42 -0.09 14.75
N ALA A 32 -7.52 -0.71 13.99
CA ALA A 32 -7.81 -1.96 13.28
C ALA A 32 -7.01 -3.13 13.85
N SER A 33 -7.32 -4.33 13.38
CA SER A 33 -6.56 -5.54 13.68
C SER A 33 -5.09 -5.41 13.27
N ARG A 34 -4.24 -6.40 13.59
CA ARG A 34 -2.84 -6.43 13.12
C ARG A 34 -2.72 -6.26 11.60
N THR A 35 -3.77 -6.61 10.83
CA THR A 35 -3.83 -6.42 9.39
C THR A 35 -5.12 -5.74 8.92
N ILE A 36 -5.07 -5.15 7.73
CA ILE A 36 -6.19 -4.57 7.00
C ILE A 36 -6.22 -5.18 5.59
N THR A 37 -7.42 -5.48 5.10
CA THR A 37 -7.61 -5.84 3.69
C THR A 37 -7.54 -4.59 2.83
N VAL A 38 -6.62 -4.61 1.86
CA VAL A 38 -6.44 -3.56 0.86
C VAL A 38 -6.83 -4.14 -0.49
N SER A 39 -7.74 -3.49 -1.21
CA SER A 39 -8.01 -3.80 -2.60
C SER A 39 -6.98 -3.08 -3.48
N VAL A 40 -6.34 -3.85 -4.35
CA VAL A 40 -5.21 -3.42 -5.18
C VAL A 40 -5.54 -3.66 -6.65
N THR A 41 -5.28 -2.67 -7.48
CA THR A 41 -5.33 -2.77 -8.93
C THR A 41 -4.00 -2.26 -9.49
N VAL A 42 -3.36 -3.04 -10.35
CA VAL A 42 -2.19 -2.62 -11.13
C VAL A 42 -2.67 -2.40 -12.56
N ASP A 43 -2.42 -1.22 -13.10
CA ASP A 43 -2.88 -0.77 -14.41
C ASP A 43 -4.39 -1.02 -14.60
N LYS A 44 -4.76 -1.76 -15.65
CA LYS A 44 -6.15 -2.16 -15.96
C LYS A 44 -6.42 -3.62 -15.59
N ALA A 45 -5.58 -4.23 -14.76
CA ALA A 45 -5.75 -5.61 -14.32
C ALA A 45 -6.96 -5.76 -13.38
N SER A 46 -7.31 -7.01 -13.06
CA SER A 46 -8.36 -7.30 -12.10
C SER A 46 -7.97 -6.84 -10.69
N LYS A 47 -8.97 -6.36 -9.95
CA LYS A 47 -8.81 -5.97 -8.55
C LYS A 47 -8.56 -7.22 -7.70
N VAL A 48 -7.46 -7.22 -6.94
CA VAL A 48 -7.12 -8.28 -5.97
C VAL A 48 -7.22 -7.74 -4.55
N ASN A 49 -7.49 -8.61 -3.57
CA ASN A 49 -7.48 -8.25 -2.16
C ASN A 49 -6.20 -8.76 -1.51
N GLU A 50 -5.47 -7.87 -0.88
CA GLU A 50 -4.23 -8.17 -0.15
C GLU A 50 -4.40 -7.87 1.34
N SER A 51 -3.66 -8.59 2.19
CA SER A 51 -3.62 -8.32 3.64
C SER A 51 -2.37 -7.53 3.97
N TRP A 52 -2.54 -6.27 4.39
CA TRP A 52 -1.44 -5.37 4.73
C TRP A 52 -1.38 -5.22 6.25
N SER A 53 -0.18 -5.20 6.81
CA SER A 53 0.03 -5.07 8.25
C SER A 53 -0.13 -3.61 8.70
N VAL A 54 -0.71 -3.40 9.87
CA VAL A 54 -0.80 -2.07 10.49
C VAL A 54 0.50 -1.77 11.21
N GLY A 55 1.23 -0.76 10.71
CA GLY A 55 2.48 -0.29 11.27
C GLY A 55 2.33 0.59 12.50
N ALA A 56 3.45 1.12 12.97
CA ALA A 56 3.54 1.90 14.21
C ALA A 56 2.51 3.05 14.26
N ARG A 57 1.88 3.20 15.44
CA ARG A 57 0.86 4.22 15.73
C ARG A 57 -0.41 4.13 14.88
N GLY A 58 -0.64 3.00 14.19
CA GLY A 58 -1.84 2.81 13.36
C GLY A 58 -1.88 3.71 12.12
N ARG A 59 -0.78 4.38 11.78
CA ARG A 59 -0.75 5.38 10.70
C ARG A 59 -0.06 4.90 9.44
N ARG A 60 0.27 3.61 9.36
CA ARG A 60 0.95 3.04 8.19
C ARG A 60 0.34 1.69 7.86
N LEU A 61 0.05 1.45 6.59
CA LEU A 61 -0.19 0.09 6.09
C LEU A 61 1.10 -0.39 5.44
N VAL A 62 1.50 -1.63 5.71
CA VAL A 62 2.76 -2.21 5.27
C VAL A 62 2.50 -3.53 4.58
N ARG A 63 2.98 -3.66 3.35
CA ARG A 63 3.10 -4.93 2.63
C ARG A 63 4.58 -5.27 2.52
N ASP A 64 5.00 -6.29 3.27
CA ASP A 64 6.35 -6.83 3.14
C ASP A 64 6.39 -7.85 1.98
N GLY A 65 7.55 -7.97 1.33
CA GLY A 65 7.78 -8.95 0.27
C GLY A 65 8.12 -8.33 -1.07
N ALA A 66 9.03 -8.99 -1.79
CA ALA A 66 9.49 -8.54 -3.10
C ALA A 66 8.48 -8.80 -4.22
N ASP A 67 7.51 -9.69 -4.01
CA ASP A 67 6.46 -10.00 -4.98
C ASP A 67 5.58 -8.78 -5.28
N GLY A 68 5.29 -7.96 -4.27
CA GLY A 68 4.54 -6.72 -4.39
C GLY A 68 5.28 -5.66 -5.21
N ILE A 69 6.60 -5.58 -5.05
CA ILE A 69 7.43 -4.70 -5.88
C ILE A 69 7.57 -5.25 -7.30
N ARG A 70 7.72 -6.58 -7.45
CA ARG A 70 7.90 -7.23 -8.75
C ARG A 70 6.73 -6.96 -9.70
N ARG A 71 5.50 -6.90 -9.20
CA ARG A 71 4.32 -6.55 -10.03
C ARG A 71 4.29 -5.08 -10.45
N LEU A 72 5.09 -4.20 -9.84
CA LEU A 72 5.14 -2.77 -10.16
C LEU A 72 6.26 -2.42 -11.16
N VAL A 73 7.22 -3.32 -11.39
CA VAL A 73 8.40 -3.06 -12.24
C VAL A 73 8.03 -2.61 -13.66
N SER A 74 6.93 -3.13 -14.20
CA SER A 74 6.42 -2.80 -15.54
C SER A 74 5.05 -2.15 -15.50
N ALA A 75 4.63 -1.60 -14.37
CA ALA A 75 3.33 -1.00 -14.21
C ALA A 75 3.40 0.51 -14.48
N ASP A 76 2.36 1.05 -15.11
CA ASP A 76 2.17 2.48 -15.29
C ASP A 76 1.44 3.08 -14.08
N ARG A 77 0.60 2.29 -13.42
CA ARG A 77 -0.28 2.77 -12.35
C ARG A 77 -0.56 1.73 -11.29
N LEU A 78 -0.56 2.15 -10.03
CA LEU A 78 -1.08 1.42 -8.89
C LEU A 78 -2.26 2.18 -8.28
N GLN A 79 -3.39 1.49 -8.13
CA GLN A 79 -4.55 1.97 -7.39
C GLN A 79 -4.78 1.11 -6.16
N LEU A 80 -5.01 1.78 -5.03
CA LEU A 80 -5.25 1.20 -3.73
C LEU A 80 -6.58 1.69 -3.19
N SER A 81 -7.32 0.82 -2.51
CA SER A 81 -8.45 1.22 -1.69
C SER A 81 -8.57 0.36 -0.44
N TRP A 82 -9.00 0.96 0.65
CA TRP A 82 -9.11 0.28 1.95
C TRP A 82 -10.33 0.78 2.70
N ARG A 83 -10.84 -0.07 3.60
CA ARG A 83 -11.94 0.26 4.51
C ARG A 83 -11.74 -0.44 5.85
N PHE A 84 -11.90 0.30 6.94
CA PHE A 84 -11.86 -0.20 8.31
C PHE A 84 -12.87 0.57 9.16
N GLY A 85 -13.91 -0.13 9.63
CA GLY A 85 -15.03 0.52 10.31
C GLY A 85 -15.67 1.61 9.45
N LEU A 86 -15.70 2.84 9.98
CA LEU A 86 -16.23 4.04 9.30
C LEU A 86 -15.21 4.74 8.39
N LEU A 87 -13.94 4.35 8.47
CA LEU A 87 -12.87 5.00 7.73
C LEU A 87 -12.60 4.22 6.44
N SER A 88 -12.41 4.95 5.36
CA SER A 88 -12.06 4.40 4.07
C SER A 88 -11.21 5.40 3.30
N GLY A 89 -10.42 4.89 2.37
CA GLY A 89 -9.60 5.75 1.54
C GLY A 89 -9.24 5.08 0.23
N ARG A 90 -8.68 5.89 -0.66
CA ARG A 90 -8.13 5.48 -1.95
C ARG A 90 -6.77 6.14 -2.11
N GLY A 91 -5.88 5.48 -2.85
CA GLY A 91 -4.58 6.00 -3.22
C GLY A 91 -4.28 5.64 -4.66
N GLU A 92 -3.57 6.52 -5.35
CA GLU A 92 -3.07 6.26 -6.69
C GLU A 92 -1.60 6.66 -6.72
N ALA A 93 -0.80 5.85 -7.40
CA ALA A 93 0.57 6.17 -7.76
C ALA A 93 0.73 5.87 -9.25
N ASP A 94 1.08 6.89 -10.02
CA ASP A 94 1.55 6.72 -11.39
C ASP A 94 3.06 6.52 -11.36
N PHE A 95 3.55 5.57 -12.15
CA PHE A 95 4.96 5.29 -12.28
C PHE A 95 5.43 5.72 -13.66
N ASP A 96 6.59 6.36 -13.69
CA ASP A 96 7.36 6.63 -14.89
C ASP A 96 8.76 6.07 -14.64
N LEU A 97 8.88 4.75 -14.81
CA LEU A 97 10.14 4.03 -14.65
C LEU A 97 10.68 3.76 -16.06
N ALA A 98 11.44 4.73 -16.57
CA ALA A 98 12.16 4.66 -17.85
C ALA A 98 13.30 3.62 -17.83
#